data_AF-A0A1L5KR13-F1
#
_entry.id   AF-A0A1L5KR13-F1
#
_cell.length_a   1.000
_cell.length_b   1.000
_cell.length_c   1.000
_cell.angle_alpha   90.00
_cell.angle_beta   90.00
_cell.angle_gamma   90.00
#
_symmetry.space_group_name_H-M   'P 1'
#
loop_
_entity.id
_entity.type
_entity.pdbx_description
1 polymer ?
#
loop_
_entity_poly.entity_id
_entity_poly.type
_entity_poly.pdbx_seq_one_letter_code
_entity_poly.pdbx_strand_id
1 'polypeptide(L)'
;EMVEGQLTQADLKALQFSKFRFALEEGFASHHAGMIALFRQIVERLFEEGLVKMVFATETLALGINMPARCVVVEKLEKFDGTGHVGLTPGEFTQLTGRAGRRGIDTIGHAIVVDHHGFVPATAAALSSKRVYPLHSSFRPTFNMAVNLLNSSDYGTARITLDQSFAQWEANESAWQ
;
A
#
# COMPACT_ATOMS: atom_id res chain seq x y z
N GLU A 1 -6.83 7.96 27.94
CA GLU A 1 -6.84 9.15 27.06
C GLU A 1 -7.26 8.90 25.60
N MET A 2 -6.53 8.19 24.73
CA MET A 2 -6.84 8.17 23.28
C MET A 2 -8.25 7.64 22.87
N VAL A 3 -8.95 6.91 23.74
CA VAL A 3 -10.29 6.34 23.46
C VAL A 3 -11.38 6.92 24.38
N GLU A 4 -10.99 7.64 25.44
CA GLU A 4 -11.94 8.13 26.44
C GLU A 4 -12.83 9.21 25.85
N GLY A 5 -14.14 8.93 25.80
CA GLY A 5 -15.16 9.85 25.30
C GLY A 5 -15.44 9.78 23.79
N GLN A 6 -14.70 8.98 23.01
CA GLN A 6 -14.93 8.86 21.55
C GLN A 6 -15.82 7.69 21.14
N LEU A 7 -15.86 6.62 21.94
CA LEU A 7 -16.61 5.39 21.62
C LEU A 7 -17.53 5.02 22.79
N THR A 8 -18.77 4.65 22.47
CA THR A 8 -19.70 4.10 23.46
C THR A 8 -19.33 2.66 23.81
N GLN A 9 -19.88 2.12 24.90
CA GLN A 9 -19.69 0.71 25.25
C GLN A 9 -20.23 -0.26 24.17
N ALA A 10 -21.28 0.15 23.46
CA ALA A 10 -21.80 -0.61 22.33
C ALA A 10 -20.79 -0.65 21.17
N ASP A 11 -20.16 0.49 20.87
CA ASP A 11 -19.13 0.58 19.82
C ASP A 11 -17.90 -0.27 20.18
N LEU A 12 -17.43 -0.18 21.44
CA LEU A 12 -16.29 -0.98 21.90
C LEU A 12 -16.55 -2.48 21.76
N LYS A 13 -17.79 -2.93 22.04
CA LYS A 13 -18.19 -4.32 21.84
C LYS A 13 -18.26 -4.70 20.35
N ALA A 14 -18.88 -3.86 19.52
CA ALA A 14 -19.00 -4.09 18.08
C ALA A 14 -17.64 -4.18 17.38
N LEU A 15 -16.71 -3.31 17.79
CA LEU A 15 -15.34 -3.24 17.28
C LEU A 15 -14.39 -4.28 17.89
N GLN A 16 -14.88 -5.14 18.80
CA GLN A 16 -14.09 -6.14 19.51
C GLN A 16 -12.85 -5.53 20.21
N PHE A 17 -13.01 -4.34 20.81
CA PHE A 17 -11.91 -3.58 21.40
C PHE A 17 -11.09 -4.37 22.42
N SER A 18 -11.71 -5.26 23.19
CA SER A 18 -10.99 -6.12 24.15
C SER A 18 -9.95 -7.01 23.48
N LYS A 19 -10.23 -7.58 22.30
CA LYS A 19 -9.27 -8.38 21.55
C LYS A 19 -8.16 -7.53 20.94
N PHE A 20 -8.53 -6.36 20.42
CA PHE A 20 -7.58 -5.39 19.89
C PHE A 20 -6.60 -4.94 20.98
N ARG A 21 -7.12 -4.54 22.15
CA ARG A 21 -6.33 -4.18 23.31
C ARG A 21 -5.41 -5.31 23.77
N PHE A 22 -5.93 -6.54 23.87
CA PHE A 22 -5.12 -7.71 24.23
C PHE A 22 -3.92 -7.89 23.29
N ALA A 23 -4.13 -7.83 21.97
CA ALA A 23 -3.05 -7.95 21.01
C ALA A 23 -1.97 -6.86 21.20
N LEU A 24 -2.39 -5.60 21.43
CA LEU A 24 -1.48 -4.49 21.70
C LEU A 24 -0.66 -4.71 22.99
N GLU A 25 -1.29 -5.22 24.05
CA GLU A 25 -0.62 -5.54 25.32
C GLU A 25 0.41 -6.68 25.14
N GLU A 26 0.14 -7.62 24.24
CA GLU A 26 1.08 -8.68 23.83
C GLU A 26 2.13 -8.21 22.80
N GLY A 27 2.08 -6.94 22.36
CA GLY A 27 3.08 -6.34 21.49
C GLY A 27 2.92 -6.63 20.00
N PHE A 28 1.74 -7.07 19.55
CA PHE A 28 1.44 -7.25 18.12
C PHE A 28 0.11 -6.61 17.71
N ALA A 29 -0.05 -6.33 16.42
CA ALA A 29 -1.30 -5.76 15.91
C ALA A 29 -1.56 -6.10 14.45
N SER A 30 -2.82 -6.02 14.03
CA SER A 30 -3.18 -5.95 12.61
C SER A 30 -3.20 -4.49 12.13
N HIS A 31 -2.96 -4.27 10.84
CA HIS A 31 -3.14 -2.98 10.16
C HIS A 31 -3.70 -3.17 8.75
N HIS A 32 -4.95 -2.80 8.52
CA HIS A 32 -5.60 -2.93 7.23
C HIS A 32 -6.74 -1.92 7.03
N ALA A 33 -7.17 -1.74 5.78
CA ALA A 33 -8.22 -0.77 5.42
C ALA A 33 -9.58 -1.03 6.12
N GLY A 34 -9.87 -2.28 6.49
CA GLY A 34 -11.08 -2.66 7.23
C GLY A 34 -11.12 -2.23 8.71
N MET A 35 -10.01 -1.74 9.28
CA MET A 35 -10.01 -1.18 10.64
C MET A 35 -10.57 0.23 10.64
N ILE A 36 -11.21 0.66 11.73
CA ILE A 36 -11.58 2.09 11.88
C ILE A 36 -10.31 2.96 11.99
N ALA A 37 -10.42 4.22 11.58
CA ALA A 37 -9.27 5.14 11.56
C ALA A 37 -8.57 5.26 12.93
N LEU A 38 -9.35 5.31 14.00
CA LEU A 38 -8.84 5.38 15.37
C LEU A 38 -7.90 4.20 15.70
N PHE A 39 -8.28 2.97 15.35
CA PHE A 39 -7.45 1.79 15.65
C PHE A 39 -6.16 1.80 14.83
N ARG A 40 -6.21 2.23 13.57
CA ARG A 40 -5.00 2.37 12.73
C ARG A 40 -4.02 3.38 13.33
N GLN A 41 -4.53 4.54 13.76
CA GLN A 41 -3.71 5.57 14.41
C GLN A 41 -3.09 5.09 15.72
N ILE A 42 -3.82 4.29 16.52
CA ILE A 42 -3.29 3.68 17.74
C ILE A 42 -2.13 2.73 17.40
N VAL A 43 -2.32 1.82 16.43
CA VAL A 43 -1.26 0.89 16.01
C VAL A 43 -0.04 1.64 15.48
N GLU A 44 -0.25 2.65 14.64
CA GLU A 44 0.81 3.49 14.09
C GLU A 44 1.63 4.15 15.19
N ARG A 45 0.95 4.79 16.15
CA ARG A 45 1.61 5.46 17.26
C ARG A 45 2.40 4.50 18.13
N LEU A 46 1.80 3.36 18.50
CA LEU A 46 2.45 2.37 19.37
C LEU A 46 3.62 1.66 18.67
N PHE A 47 3.58 1.51 17.34
CA PHE A 47 4.70 0.97 16.57
C PHE A 47 5.86 1.96 16.47
N GLU A 48 5.57 3.25 16.23
CA GLU A 48 6.58 4.32 16.23
C GLU A 48 7.28 4.47 17.59
N GLU A 49 6.52 4.36 18.69
CA GLU A 49 7.06 4.35 20.05
C GLU A 49 7.80 3.04 20.40
N GLY A 50 7.72 2.03 19.53
CA GLY A 50 8.33 0.73 19.72
C GLY A 50 7.66 -0.12 20.80
N LEU A 51 6.42 0.17 21.17
CA LEU A 51 5.62 -0.62 22.12
C LEU A 51 5.01 -1.85 21.42
N VAL A 52 4.56 -1.69 20.18
CA VAL A 52 4.19 -2.81 19.29
C VAL A 52 5.43 -3.21 18.50
N LYS A 53 5.81 -4.49 18.57
CA LYS A 53 7.01 -5.03 17.91
C LYS A 53 6.71 -5.66 16.55
N MET A 54 5.48 -6.13 16.35
CA MET A 54 5.08 -6.83 15.14
C MET A 54 3.73 -6.30 14.63
N VAL A 55 3.66 -5.99 13.34
CA VAL A 55 2.42 -5.56 12.69
C VAL A 55 2.15 -6.46 11.50
N PHE A 56 0.96 -7.07 11.47
CA PHE A 56 0.43 -7.82 10.33
C PHE A 56 -0.35 -6.86 9.45
N ALA A 57 0.16 -6.59 8.26
CA ALA A 57 -0.39 -5.55 7.40
C ALA A 57 -0.74 -6.03 6.00
N THR A 58 -1.77 -5.42 5.41
CA THR A 58 -2.08 -5.56 3.99
C THR A 58 -1.20 -4.63 3.14
N GLU A 59 -1.10 -4.88 1.82
CA GLU A 59 -0.29 -4.12 0.87
C GLU A 59 -0.47 -2.59 1.00
N THR A 60 -1.69 -2.13 1.31
CA THR A 60 -2.02 -0.70 1.48
C THR A 60 -1.12 0.02 2.49
N LEU A 61 -0.54 -0.69 3.46
CA LEU A 61 0.40 -0.09 4.40
C LEU A 61 1.69 0.38 3.70
N ALA A 62 2.17 -0.37 2.71
CA ALA A 62 3.41 -0.06 1.99
C ALA A 62 3.32 1.25 1.18
N LEU A 63 2.12 1.72 0.86
CA LEU A 63 1.88 2.85 -0.02
C LEU A 63 1.67 4.21 0.70
N GLY A 64 1.35 4.23 2.01
CA GLY A 64 0.74 5.44 2.59
C GLY A 64 1.23 5.90 3.97
N ILE A 65 1.99 5.11 4.71
CA ILE A 65 2.29 5.42 6.13
C ILE A 65 3.79 5.37 6.41
N ASN A 66 4.30 6.28 7.23
CA ASN A 66 5.71 6.37 7.61
C ASN A 66 6.05 5.47 8.80
N MET A 67 5.78 4.16 8.69
CA MET A 67 6.18 3.15 9.68
C MET A 67 7.36 2.31 9.17
N PRO A 68 8.61 2.80 9.24
CA PRO A 68 9.77 1.99 8.89
C PRO A 68 10.02 0.90 9.95
N ALA A 69 10.26 -0.32 9.50
CA ALA A 69 10.52 -1.47 10.37
C ALA A 69 11.98 -1.92 10.22
N ARG A 70 12.55 -2.56 11.24
CA ARG A 70 13.88 -3.18 11.10
C ARG A 70 13.87 -4.31 10.06
N CYS A 71 12.76 -5.05 10.02
CA CYS A 71 12.57 -6.22 9.17
C CYS A 71 11.18 -6.18 8.55
N VAL A 72 11.07 -6.63 7.31
CA VAL A 72 9.80 -6.90 6.61
C VAL A 72 9.75 -8.38 6.29
N VAL A 73 8.58 -8.98 6.51
CA VAL A 73 8.32 -10.38 6.15
C VAL A 73 7.21 -10.39 5.09
N VAL A 74 7.49 -10.99 3.95
CA VAL A 74 6.57 -11.14 2.82
C VAL A 74 6.08 -12.59 2.81
N GLU A 75 4.81 -12.79 3.15
CA GLU A 75 4.20 -14.12 3.23
C GLU A 75 4.04 -14.77 1.84
N LYS A 76 3.61 -13.99 0.84
CA LYS A 76 3.35 -14.45 -0.52
C LYS A 76 3.83 -13.43 -1.55
N LEU A 77 4.26 -13.94 -2.70
CA LEU A 77 4.65 -13.12 -3.86
C LEU A 77 3.51 -12.91 -4.87
N GLU A 78 2.28 -13.09 -4.42
CA GLU A 78 1.06 -12.89 -5.19
C GLU A 78 0.06 -12.07 -4.37
N LYS A 79 -0.82 -11.35 -5.07
CA LYS A 79 -1.90 -10.56 -4.49
C LYS A 79 -3.19 -10.74 -5.25
N PHE A 80 -4.31 -10.42 -4.60
CA PHE A 80 -5.62 -10.39 -5.25
C PHE A 80 -5.90 -9.01 -5.84
N ASP A 81 -6.21 -8.94 -7.14
CA ASP A 81 -6.47 -7.67 -7.85
C ASP A 81 -7.97 -7.31 -7.96
N GLY A 82 -8.84 -8.11 -7.35
CA GLY A 82 -10.30 -8.00 -7.49
C GLY A 82 -10.90 -9.08 -8.39
N THR A 83 -10.10 -9.68 -9.28
CA THR A 83 -10.53 -10.70 -10.25
C THR A 83 -9.81 -12.03 -10.08
N GLY A 84 -8.53 -12.00 -9.68
CA GLY A 84 -7.72 -13.18 -9.49
C GLY A 84 -6.47 -12.90 -8.67
N HIS A 85 -5.69 -13.97 -8.44
CA HIS A 85 -4.35 -13.83 -7.87
C HIS A 85 -3.36 -13.54 -8.99
N VAL A 86 -2.61 -12.46 -8.84
CA VAL A 86 -1.57 -12.02 -9.76
C VAL A 86 -0.25 -11.90 -9.00
N GLY A 87 0.87 -12.19 -9.68
CA GLY A 87 2.19 -12.00 -9.09
C GLY A 87 2.44 -10.54 -8.75
N LEU A 88 3.17 -10.28 -7.67
CA LEU A 88 3.63 -8.93 -7.35
C LEU A 88 4.49 -8.39 -8.50
N THR A 89 4.36 -7.10 -8.76
CA THR A 89 5.30 -6.41 -9.65
C THR A 89 6.61 -6.13 -8.91
N PRO A 90 7.74 -5.95 -9.62
CA PRO A 90 8.99 -5.52 -8.99
C PRO A 90 8.87 -4.22 -8.20
N GLY A 91 7.98 -3.30 -8.62
CA GLY A 91 7.75 -2.05 -7.93
C GLY A 91 7.01 -2.24 -6.61
N GLU A 92 5.97 -3.06 -6.59
CA GLU A 92 5.26 -3.43 -5.36
C GLU A 92 6.19 -4.16 -4.39
N PHE A 93 6.99 -5.10 -4.90
CA PHE A 93 8.00 -5.79 -4.11
C PHE A 93 9.01 -4.81 -3.51
N THR A 94 9.54 -3.87 -4.31
CA THR A 94 10.47 -2.84 -3.84
C THR A 94 9.85 -1.92 -2.79
N GLN A 95 8.57 -1.54 -2.96
CA GLN A 95 7.84 -0.72 -1.98
C GLN A 95 7.63 -1.46 -0.65
N LEU A 96 7.33 -2.76 -0.70
CA LEU A 96 7.20 -3.62 0.48
C LEU A 96 8.54 -3.75 1.19
N THR A 97 9.57 -4.23 0.49
CA THR A 97 10.89 -4.49 1.10
C THR A 97 11.63 -3.21 1.48
N GLY A 98 11.33 -2.09 0.81
CA GLY A 98 11.90 -0.77 1.11
C GLY A 98 11.47 -0.18 2.46
N ARG A 99 10.50 -0.81 3.14
CA ARG A 99 10.14 -0.49 4.53
C ARG A 99 11.09 -1.10 5.55
N ALA A 100 11.95 -2.03 5.14
CA ALA A 100 12.97 -2.61 5.99
C ALA A 100 14.18 -1.68 6.13
N GLY A 101 14.65 -1.49 7.36
CA GLY A 101 15.75 -0.60 7.72
C GLY A 101 15.25 0.80 8.09
N ARG A 102 15.45 1.18 9.36
CA ARG A 102 15.10 2.51 9.87
C ARG A 102 16.28 3.46 9.68
N ARG A 103 16.04 4.56 8.96
CA ARG A 103 17.04 5.61 8.73
C ARG A 103 17.59 6.14 10.05
N GLY A 104 18.91 6.21 10.17
CA GLY A 104 19.59 6.74 11.35
C GLY A 104 19.62 5.81 12.56
N ILE A 105 19.02 4.61 12.47
CA ILE A 105 18.99 3.63 13.58
C ILE A 105 19.58 2.30 13.14
N ASP A 106 19.13 1.75 12.01
CA ASP A 106 19.59 0.45 11.50
C ASP A 106 20.68 0.65 10.44
N THR A 107 21.76 -0.14 10.52
CA THR A 107 22.80 -0.19 9.48
C THR A 107 22.37 -1.00 8.25
N ILE A 108 21.50 -2.00 8.47
CA ILE A 108 20.98 -2.92 7.45
C ILE A 108 19.50 -3.18 7.74
N GLY A 109 18.68 -3.14 6.68
CA GLY A 109 17.29 -3.61 6.70
C GLY A 109 17.19 -5.05 6.22
N HIS A 110 16.32 -5.85 6.83
CA HIS A 110 16.09 -7.24 6.43
C HIS A 110 14.75 -7.42 5.73
N ALA A 111 14.74 -8.04 4.56
CA ALA A 111 13.52 -8.49 3.89
C ALA A 111 13.54 -10.02 3.81
N ILE A 112 12.52 -10.66 4.36
CA ILE A 112 12.39 -12.11 4.42
C ILE A 112 11.19 -12.50 3.57
N VAL A 113 11.37 -13.43 2.63
CA VAL A 113 10.27 -14.05 1.89
C VAL A 113 10.03 -15.43 2.50
N VAL A 114 8.80 -15.70 2.89
CA VAL A 114 8.42 -16.97 3.52
C VAL A 114 8.23 -18.03 2.43
N ASP A 115 8.83 -19.19 2.64
CA ASP A 115 8.59 -20.35 1.77
C ASP A 115 7.15 -20.85 1.96
N HIS A 116 6.50 -21.17 0.84
CA HIS A 116 5.13 -21.65 0.83
C HIS A 116 4.94 -22.68 -0.28
N HIS A 117 3.82 -23.42 -0.24
CA HIS A 117 3.53 -24.39 -1.28
C HIS A 117 3.48 -23.70 -2.66
N GLY A 118 4.25 -24.20 -3.62
CA GLY A 118 4.38 -23.61 -4.96
C GLY A 118 5.34 -22.41 -5.05
N PHE A 119 6.07 -22.07 -3.98
CA PHE A 119 7.10 -21.05 -4.02
C PHE A 119 8.30 -21.49 -4.89
N VAL A 120 8.71 -20.60 -5.80
CA VAL A 120 9.88 -20.80 -6.65
C VAL A 120 10.89 -19.68 -6.34
N PRO A 121 12.09 -20.00 -5.81
CA PRO A 121 13.09 -18.99 -5.44
C PRO A 121 13.48 -18.05 -6.58
N ALA A 122 13.44 -18.53 -7.82
CA ALA A 122 13.70 -17.71 -9.01
C ALA A 122 12.72 -16.54 -9.16
N THR A 123 11.48 -16.68 -8.69
CA THR A 123 10.48 -15.60 -8.71
C THR A 123 10.91 -14.45 -7.79
N ALA A 124 11.36 -14.75 -6.56
CA ALA A 124 11.88 -13.74 -5.64
C ALA A 124 13.13 -13.04 -6.22
N ALA A 125 14.04 -13.81 -6.81
CA ALA A 125 15.23 -13.27 -7.48
C ALA A 125 14.85 -12.33 -8.64
N ALA A 126 13.89 -12.74 -9.48
CA ALA A 126 13.40 -11.92 -10.58
C ALA A 126 12.80 -10.59 -10.10
N LEU A 127 11.98 -10.61 -9.04
CA LEU A 127 11.41 -9.40 -8.43
C LEU A 127 12.48 -8.46 -7.88
N SER A 128 13.53 -8.99 -7.27
CA SER A 128 14.64 -8.18 -6.71
C SER A 128 15.56 -7.58 -7.78
N SER A 129 15.63 -8.19 -8.97
CA SER A 129 16.60 -7.82 -10.02
C SER A 129 16.20 -6.59 -10.84
N LYS A 130 14.90 -6.34 -11.01
CA LYS A 130 14.38 -5.26 -11.85
C LYS A 130 14.35 -3.93 -11.09
N ARG A 131 15.42 -3.14 -11.24
CA ARG A 131 15.58 -1.83 -10.57
C ARG A 131 14.72 -0.69 -11.13
N VAL A 132 14.18 -0.85 -12.34
CA VAL A 132 13.36 0.18 -13.01
C VAL A 132 12.17 -0.51 -13.65
N TYR A 133 10.98 -0.03 -13.33
CA TYR A 133 9.71 -0.48 -13.87
C TYR A 133 9.04 0.73 -14.54
N PRO A 134 8.63 0.61 -15.81
CA PRO A 134 7.98 1.71 -16.52
C PRO A 134 6.69 2.08 -15.79
N LEU A 135 6.50 3.38 -15.59
CA LEU A 135 5.22 3.89 -15.12
C LEU A 135 4.27 3.88 -16.31
N HIS A 136 3.19 3.11 -16.22
CA HIS A 136 2.14 3.11 -17.23
C HIS A 136 0.99 4.02 -16.80
N SER A 137 0.40 4.72 -17.76
CA SER A 137 -0.73 5.60 -17.52
C SER A 137 -1.99 4.80 -17.22
N SER A 138 -2.58 5.03 -16.06
CA SER A 138 -3.94 4.57 -15.73
C SER A 138 -5.02 5.53 -16.23
N PHE A 139 -4.66 6.57 -16.99
CA PHE A 139 -5.60 7.60 -17.42
C PHE A 139 -6.67 7.01 -18.34
N ARG A 140 -7.94 7.24 -17.97
CA ARG A 140 -9.12 6.92 -18.78
C ARG A 140 -10.05 8.12 -18.77
N PRO A 141 -10.46 8.65 -19.93
CA PRO A 141 -11.46 9.71 -19.98
C PRO A 141 -12.75 9.23 -19.32
N THR A 142 -13.31 10.03 -18.42
CA THR A 142 -14.61 9.75 -17.78
C THR A 142 -15.63 10.81 -18.18
N PHE A 143 -16.91 10.48 -18.14
CA PHE A 143 -17.98 11.44 -18.45
C PHE A 143 -17.91 12.68 -17.56
N ASN A 144 -17.67 12.51 -16.26
CA ASN A 144 -17.54 13.64 -15.33
C ASN A 144 -16.38 14.56 -15.72
N MET A 145 -15.25 14.01 -16.15
CA MET A 145 -14.12 14.80 -16.63
C MET A 145 -14.47 15.59 -17.89
N ALA A 146 -15.11 14.95 -18.87
CA ALA A 146 -15.53 15.61 -20.12
C ALA A 146 -16.50 16.78 -19.84
N VAL A 147 -17.50 16.56 -18.98
CA VAL A 147 -18.46 17.60 -18.61
C VAL A 147 -17.76 18.75 -17.88
N ASN A 148 -16.88 18.47 -16.92
CA ASN A 148 -16.16 19.52 -16.20
C ASN A 148 -15.24 20.33 -17.11
N LEU A 149 -14.54 19.68 -18.06
CA LEU A 149 -13.69 20.35 -19.03
C LEU A 149 -14.50 21.24 -19.98
N LEU A 150 -15.66 20.79 -20.46
CA LEU A 150 -16.53 21.59 -21.32
C LEU A 150 -17.24 22.72 -20.57
N ASN A 151 -17.38 22.60 -19.25
CA ASN A 151 -17.94 23.64 -18.41
C ASN A 151 -16.90 24.73 -18.08
N SER A 152 -15.61 24.37 -17.99
CA SER A 152 -14.52 25.30 -17.68
C SER A 152 -13.77 25.83 -18.91
N SER A 153 -13.91 25.19 -20.07
CA SER A 153 -13.20 25.53 -21.30
C SER A 153 -14.02 25.16 -22.56
N ASP A 154 -13.64 25.73 -23.71
CA ASP A 154 -14.26 25.36 -24.98
C ASP A 154 -13.86 23.94 -25.43
N TYR A 155 -14.59 23.40 -26.39
CA TYR A 155 -14.35 22.05 -26.92
C TYR A 155 -12.91 21.83 -27.43
N GLY A 156 -12.33 22.83 -28.10
CA GLY A 156 -10.97 22.73 -28.64
C GLY A 156 -9.95 22.59 -27.53
N THR A 157 -10.04 23.45 -26.52
CA THR A 157 -9.19 23.40 -25.32
C THR A 157 -9.37 22.09 -24.54
N ALA A 158 -10.61 21.63 -24.36
CA ALA A 158 -10.91 20.37 -23.66
C ALA A 158 -10.31 19.16 -24.39
N ARG A 159 -10.37 19.13 -25.73
CA ARG A 159 -9.76 18.10 -26.56
C ARG A 159 -8.23 18.10 -26.41
N ILE A 160 -7.59 19.26 -26.58
CA ILE A 160 -6.12 19.39 -26.45
C ILE A 160 -5.66 18.92 -25.07
N THR A 161 -6.40 19.27 -24.02
CA THR A 161 -6.08 18.85 -22.65
C THR A 161 -6.09 17.33 -22.49
N LEU A 162 -7.07 16.64 -23.09
CA LEU A 162 -7.11 15.17 -23.08
C LEU A 162 -5.97 14.56 -23.93
N ASP A 163 -5.64 15.20 -25.04
CA ASP A 163 -4.56 14.77 -25.95
C ASP A 163 -3.15 14.97 -25.34
N GLN A 164 -3.03 15.84 -24.34
CA GLN A 164 -1.81 16.03 -23.55
C GLN A 164 -1.69 15.04 -22.38
N SER A 165 -2.59 14.05 -22.27
CA SER A 165 -2.51 13.04 -21.22
C SER A 165 -1.28 12.12 -21.40
N PHE A 166 -0.75 11.60 -20.30
CA PHE A 166 0.34 10.63 -20.32
C PHE A 166 -0.03 9.35 -21.09
N ALA A 167 -1.31 8.96 -21.07
CA ALA A 167 -1.78 7.82 -21.87
C ALA A 167 -1.67 8.09 -23.38
N GLN A 168 -1.99 9.31 -23.82
CA GLN A 168 -1.85 9.69 -25.23
C GLN A 168 -0.37 9.79 -25.63
N TRP A 169 0.49 10.29 -24.73
CA TRP A 169 1.93 10.30 -24.95
C TRP A 169 2.50 8.88 -25.12
N GLU A 170 2.15 7.93 -24.24
CA GLU A 170 2.57 6.52 -24.37
C GLU A 170 2.05 5.87 -25.66
N ALA A 171 0.79 6.11 -26.02
CA ALA A 171 0.19 5.58 -27.25
C ALA A 171 0.89 6.13 -28.50
N ASN A 172 1.29 7.40 -28.47
CA ASN A 172 2.05 8.01 -29.55
C ASN A 172 3.44 7.36 -29.62
N GLU A 173 4.19 7.31 -28.53
CA GLU A 173 5.57 6.77 -28.50
C GLU A 173 5.65 5.31 -28.96
N SER A 174 4.69 4.47 -28.54
CA SER A 174 4.61 3.07 -28.95
C SER A 174 4.21 2.85 -30.42
N ALA A 175 3.57 3.83 -31.07
CA ALA A 175 3.25 3.77 -32.50
C ALA A 175 4.44 4.09 -33.42
N TRP A 176 5.54 4.63 -32.87
CA TRP A 176 6.78 4.95 -33.60
C TRP A 176 7.87 3.88 -33.47
N GLN A 177 7.63 2.80 -32.71
CA GLN A 177 8.51 1.62 -32.60
C GLN A 177 7.99 0.48 -33.47
#